data_AF-A0A9E2LL65-F1
#
_entry.id   AF-A0A9E2LL65-F1
#
_cell.length_a   1.000
_cell.length_b   1.000
_cell.length_c   1.000
_cell.angle_alpha   90.00
_cell.angle_beta   90.00
_cell.angle_gamma   90.00
#
_symmetry.space_group_name_H-M   'P 1'
#
loop_
_entity.id
_entity.type
_entity.pdbx_description
1 polymer ?
#
loop_
_entity_poly.entity_id
_entity_poly.type
_entity_poly.pdbx_seq_one_letter_code
_entity_poly.pdbx_strand_id
1 'polypeptide(L)'
;MTKYEVLNQLNNNELDTTKAYNLLYKIPKERKPKKAFFLKVRIRVPESKGATIFLGILLFLPMPIVLAKLFIPRKIKNSTSPISDQLPVNFSEMLQLISMRGIKIDIKTHDNVRVYMKTI
;
A
#
# COMPACT_ATOMS: atom_id res chain seq x y z
N MET A 1 2.93 20.91 31.00
CA MET A 1 3.28 22.29 30.61
C MET A 1 2.14 22.88 29.81
N THR A 2 1.75 24.09 30.19
CA THR A 2 0.85 24.91 29.41
C THR A 2 1.61 25.56 28.25
N LYS A 3 0.91 26.00 27.20
CA LYS A 3 1.52 26.69 26.04
C LYS A 3 2.36 27.90 26.47
N TYR A 4 1.88 28.65 27.46
CA TYR A 4 2.53 29.86 27.97
C TYR A 4 3.84 29.56 28.72
N GLU A 5 3.92 28.46 29.47
CA GLU A 5 5.15 28.04 30.14
C GLU A 5 6.28 27.74 29.14
N VAL A 6 5.96 27.02 28.06
CA VAL A 6 6.95 26.67 27.03
C VAL A 6 7.45 27.92 26.29
N LEU A 7 6.56 28.88 26.04
CA LEU A 7 6.93 30.16 25.40
C LEU A 7 7.79 31.03 26.31
N ASN A 8 7.52 31.07 27.62
CA ASN A 8 8.35 31.80 28.58
C ASN A 8 9.76 31.19 28.68
N GLN A 9 9.88 29.87 28.72
CA GLN A 9 11.19 29.18 28.75
C GLN A 9 11.98 29.38 27.45
N LEU A 10 11.30 29.47 26.30
CA LEU A 10 11.93 29.84 25.03
C LEU A 10 12.42 31.29 25.04
N ASN A 11 11.61 32.22 25.55
CA ASN A 11 11.96 33.64 25.66
C ASN A 11 13.16 33.87 26.59
N ASN A 12 13.29 33.07 27.65
CA ASN A 12 14.40 33.13 28.61
C ASN A 12 15.66 32.40 28.12
N ASN A 13 15.70 31.87 26.88
CA ASN A 13 16.78 31.04 26.33
C ASN A 13 17.08 29.76 27.14
N GLU A 14 16.13 29.30 27.97
CA GLU A 14 16.26 28.06 28.76
C GLU A 14 15.91 26.81 27.93
N LEU A 15 15.24 27.01 26.79
CA LEU A 15 14.79 25.95 25.88
C LEU A 15 15.22 26.24 24.44
N ASP A 16 15.80 25.24 23.79
CA ASP A 16 16.08 25.30 22.35
C ASP A 16 14.78 25.32 21.53
N THR A 17 14.80 26.08 20.45
CA THR A 17 13.70 26.26 19.48
C THR A 17 13.10 24.93 19.02
N THR A 18 13.94 23.94 18.71
CA THR A 18 13.53 22.61 18.26
C THR A 18 12.77 21.84 19.35
N LYS A 19 13.22 21.96 20.61
CA LYS A 19 12.59 21.31 21.75
C LYS A 19 11.26 21.97 22.11
N ALA A 20 11.21 23.31 22.10
CA ALA A 20 9.99 24.08 22.33
C ALA A 20 8.92 23.73 21.27
N TYR A 21 9.30 23.62 20.00
CA TYR A 21 8.42 23.21 18.92
C TYR A 21 7.78 21.83 19.19
N ASN A 22 8.57 20.82 19.56
CA ASN A 22 8.08 19.47 19.84
C ASN A 22 7.18 19.39 21.10
N LEU A 23 7.41 20.28 22.08
CA LEU A 23 6.57 20.38 23.29
C LEU A 23 5.23 21.05 23.00
N LEU A 24 5.22 22.08 22.15
CA LEU A 24 4.03 22.81 21.71
C LEU A 24 3.18 21.97 20.76
N TYR A 25 3.82 21.26 19.84
CA TYR A 25 3.19 20.45 18.82
C TYR A 25 3.57 18.99 19.05
N LYS A 26 2.81 18.29 19.90
CA LYS A 26 2.93 16.84 20.05
C LYS A 26 2.56 16.18 18.73
N ILE A 27 3.56 15.80 17.95
CA ILE A 27 3.34 15.01 16.73
C ILE A 27 2.70 13.69 17.17
N PRO A 28 1.47 13.37 16.73
CA PRO A 28 0.84 12.10 17.07
C PRO A 28 1.73 10.97 16.55
N LYS A 29 1.98 9.97 17.40
CA LYS A 29 2.70 8.76 16.96
C LYS A 29 1.80 7.97 16.01
N GLU A 30 1.94 8.24 14.72
CA GLU A 30 1.24 7.47 13.69
C GLU A 30 1.76 6.02 13.67
N ARG A 31 0.83 5.06 13.65
CA ARG A 31 1.17 3.65 13.52
C ARG A 31 1.60 3.39 12.09
N LYS A 32 2.88 3.08 11.89
CA LYS A 32 3.38 2.65 10.58
C LYS A 32 2.62 1.39 10.13
N PRO A 33 2.19 1.32 8.85
CA PRO A 33 1.49 0.15 8.35
C PRO A 33 2.41 -1.07 8.40
N LYS A 34 1.86 -2.22 8.82
CA LYS A 34 2.60 -3.48 8.81
C LYS A 34 2.84 -3.90 7.36
N LYS A 35 4.02 -4.47 7.08
CA LYS A 35 4.32 -5.06 5.77
C LYS A 35 3.51 -6.34 5.60
N ALA A 36 3.00 -6.55 4.39
CA ALA A 36 2.43 -7.82 3.98
C ALA A 36 3.55 -8.78 3.60
N PHE A 37 3.34 -10.07 3.85
CA PHE A 37 4.27 -11.12 3.42
C PHE A 37 3.70 -11.92 2.26
N PHE A 38 2.38 -12.06 2.23
CA PHE A 38 1.70 -12.89 1.24
C PHE A 38 0.63 -12.12 0.48
N LEU A 39 0.42 -12.53 -0.77
CA LEU A 39 -0.60 -12.02 -1.67
C LEU A 39 -1.52 -13.18 -2.06
N LYS A 40 -2.79 -13.08 -1.70
CA LYS A 40 -3.83 -13.98 -2.19
C LYS A 40 -4.50 -13.37 -3.41
N VAL A 41 -4.49 -14.09 -4.52
CA VAL A 41 -5.10 -13.68 -5.78
C VAL A 41 -6.26 -14.62 -6.11
N ARG A 42 -7.36 -14.09 -6.64
CA ARG A 42 -8.47 -14.87 -7.17
C ARG A 42 -8.93 -14.22 -8.46
N ILE A 43 -8.95 -15.00 -9.54
CA ILE A 43 -9.36 -14.54 -10.86
C ILE A 43 -10.70 -15.21 -11.19
N ARG A 44 -11.66 -14.42 -11.69
CA ARG A 44 -12.95 -14.89 -12.19
C ARG A 44 -13.06 -14.54 -13.66
N VAL A 45 -13.16 -15.56 -14.50
CA VAL A 45 -13.34 -15.45 -15.95
C VAL A 45 -14.80 -15.81 -16.26
N PRO A 46 -15.66 -14.84 -16.62
CA PRO A 46 -17.09 -15.09 -16.78
C PRO A 46 -17.41 -16.03 -17.95
N GLU A 47 -16.63 -15.98 -19.02
CA GLU A 47 -16.84 -16.78 -20.24
C GLU A 47 -16.55 -18.27 -20.05
N SER A 48 -15.69 -18.63 -19.09
CA SER A 48 -15.29 -20.01 -18.86
C SER A 48 -15.31 -20.38 -17.39
N LYS A 49 -16.31 -21.19 -17.03
CA LYS A 49 -16.40 -21.80 -15.69
C LYS A 49 -15.19 -22.68 -15.39
N GLY A 50 -14.71 -23.43 -16.40
CA GLY A 50 -13.53 -24.28 -16.27
C GLY A 50 -12.26 -23.49 -15.97
N ALA A 51 -12.01 -22.39 -16.68
CA ALA A 51 -10.87 -21.51 -16.42
C ALA A 51 -10.93 -20.91 -15.01
N THR A 52 -12.12 -20.49 -14.55
CA THR A 52 -12.30 -19.96 -13.20
C THR A 52 -11.98 -21.01 -12.13
N ILE A 53 -12.44 -22.26 -12.31
CA ILE A 53 -12.17 -23.35 -11.36
C ILE A 53 -10.67 -23.67 -11.35
N PHE A 54 -10.07 -23.83 -12.53
CA PHE A 54 -8.64 -24.12 -12.66
C PHE A 54 -7.78 -23.04 -12.00
N LEU A 55 -8.04 -21.76 -12.30
CA LEU A 55 -7.33 -20.64 -11.67
C LEU A 55 -7.60 -20.55 -10.16
N GLY A 56 -8.80 -20.91 -9.72
CA GLY A 56 -9.15 -20.98 -8.30
C GLY A 56 -8.33 -22.02 -7.53
N ILE A 57 -8.06 -23.16 -8.16
CA ILE A 57 -7.22 -24.22 -7.60
C ILE A 57 -5.74 -23.80 -7.65
N LEU A 58 -5.27 -23.32 -8.80
CA LEU A 58 -3.89 -22.88 -9.00
C LEU A 58 -3.48 -21.75 -8.05
N LEU A 59 -4.38 -20.79 -7.82
CA LEU A 59 -4.16 -19.62 -6.96
C LEU A 59 -4.75 -19.78 -5.56
N PHE A 60 -5.03 -21.01 -5.13
CA PHE A 60 -5.60 -21.26 -3.80
C PHE A 60 -4.65 -20.84 -2.68
N LEU A 61 -3.37 -21.17 -2.83
CA LEU A 61 -2.31 -20.85 -1.88
C LEU A 61 -1.87 -19.38 -2.04
N PRO A 62 -1.75 -18.62 -0.93
CA PRO A 62 -1.25 -17.26 -1.02
C PRO A 62 0.24 -17.25 -1.36
N MET A 63 0.64 -16.45 -2.34
CA MET A 63 2.02 -16.40 -2.82
C MET A 63 2.85 -15.40 -2.01
N PRO A 64 4.11 -15.71 -1.68
CA PRO A 64 5.04 -14.73 -1.13
C PRO A 64 5.18 -13.51 -2.05
N ILE A 65 5.05 -12.30 -1.48
CA ILE A 65 5.14 -11.05 -2.25
C ILE A 65 6.50 -10.89 -2.93
N VAL A 66 7.56 -11.45 -2.34
CA VAL A 66 8.90 -11.46 -2.94
C VAL A 66 8.89 -12.16 -4.29
N LEU A 67 8.20 -13.30 -4.41
CA LEU A 67 8.08 -14.02 -5.68
C LEU A 67 7.28 -13.20 -6.68
N ALA A 68 6.12 -12.66 -6.27
CA ALA A 68 5.31 -11.82 -7.14
C ALA A 68 6.10 -10.62 -7.71
N LYS A 69 6.97 -10.00 -6.89
CA LYS A 69 7.83 -8.90 -7.33
C LYS A 69 8.97 -9.33 -8.26
N LEU A 70 9.45 -10.56 -8.13
CA LEU A 70 10.56 -11.08 -8.92
C LEU A 70 10.14 -11.41 -10.37
N PHE A 71 8.90 -11.86 -10.55
CA PHE A 71 8.34 -12.17 -11.88
C PHE A 71 7.87 -10.95 -12.67
N ILE A 72 7.86 -9.76 -12.06
CA ILE A 72 7.49 -8.52 -12.76
C ILE A 72 8.68 -8.02 -13.59
N PRO A 73 8.51 -7.83 -14.91
CA PRO A 73 9.55 -7.30 -15.77
C PRO A 73 10.01 -5.91 -15.31
N ARG A 74 11.33 -5.65 -15.33
CA ARG A 74 11.90 -4.35 -14.95
C ARG A 74 11.29 -3.17 -15.72
N LYS A 75 10.90 -3.39 -16.99
CA LYS A 75 10.25 -2.39 -17.84
C LYS A 75 8.89 -1.93 -17.29
N ILE A 76 8.11 -2.85 -16.73
CA ILE A 76 6.80 -2.57 -16.12
C ILE A 76 6.98 -1.95 -14.73
N LYS A 77 8.01 -2.37 -13.99
CA LYS A 77 8.30 -1.81 -12.66
C LYS A 77 8.65 -0.32 -12.71
N ASN A 78 9.34 0.11 -13.76
CA ASN A 78 9.82 1.47 -13.95
C ASN A 78 8.97 2.30 -14.92
N SER A 79 7.87 1.75 -15.45
CA SER A 79 6.97 2.55 -16.27
C SER A 79 6.43 3.70 -15.43
N THR A 80 6.27 4.87 -16.04
CA THR A 80 5.57 6.04 -15.48
C THR A 80 4.14 6.17 -16.01
N SER A 81 3.73 5.27 -16.89
CA SER A 81 2.39 5.24 -17.47
C SER A 81 1.34 4.92 -16.40
N PRO A 82 0.24 5.69 -16.33
CA PRO A 82 -0.85 5.41 -15.42
C PRO A 82 -1.51 4.07 -15.76
N ILE A 83 -1.86 3.29 -14.73
CA ILE A 83 -2.50 1.96 -14.92
C ILE A 83 -3.98 2.09 -15.32
N SER A 84 -4.60 3.22 -15.00
CA SER A 84 -6.01 3.47 -15.27
C SER A 84 -6.25 4.95 -15.51
N ASP A 85 -7.17 5.27 -16.42
CA ASP A 85 -7.60 6.66 -16.69
C ASP A 85 -8.33 7.29 -15.49
N GLN A 86 -8.85 6.46 -14.57
CA GLN A 86 -9.64 6.92 -13.42
C GLN A 86 -8.80 7.15 -12.16
N LEU A 87 -7.61 6.54 -12.09
CA LEU A 87 -6.71 6.61 -10.94
C LEU A 87 -5.30 6.85 -11.48
N PRO A 88 -4.72 8.04 -11.29
CA PRO A 88 -3.37 8.37 -11.76
C PRO A 88 -2.31 7.71 -10.87
N VAL A 89 -2.46 6.41 -10.63
CA VAL A 89 -1.57 5.60 -9.81
C VAL A 89 -0.63 4.86 -10.74
N ASN A 90 0.65 5.02 -10.50
CA ASN A 90 1.67 4.33 -11.26
C ASN A 90 1.86 2.88 -10.75
N PHE A 91 2.39 1.99 -11.59
CA PHE A 91 2.66 0.60 -11.25
C PHE A 91 3.62 0.46 -10.05
N SER A 92 4.59 1.36 -9.94
CA SER A 92 5.50 1.42 -8.80
C SER A 92 4.78 1.73 -7.48
N GLU A 93 3.79 2.62 -7.50
CA GLU A 93 2.96 2.98 -6.36
C GLU A 93 2.00 1.84 -6.01
N MET A 94 1.40 1.19 -7.01
CA MET A 94 0.59 -0.01 -6.80
C MET A 94 1.40 -1.14 -6.14
N LEU A 95 2.66 -1.33 -6.57
CA LEU A 95 3.59 -2.26 -5.94
C LEU A 95 3.89 -1.92 -4.47
N GLN A 96 3.95 -0.63 -4.12
CA GLN A 96 4.10 -0.21 -2.73
C GLN A 96 2.83 -0.48 -1.94
N LEU A 97 1.66 -0.21 -2.50
CA LEU A 97 0.37 -0.48 -1.87
C LEU A 97 0.21 -1.97 -1.55
N ILE A 98 0.48 -2.87 -2.50
CA ILE A 98 0.39 -4.32 -2.23
C ILE A 98 1.44 -4.82 -1.22
N SER A 99 2.46 -4.01 -0.91
CA SER A 99 3.44 -4.34 0.12
C SER A 99 2.93 -4.05 1.54
N MET A 100 1.81 -3.35 1.67
CA MET A 100 1.16 -3.05 2.95
C MET A 100 0.11 -4.12 3.28
N ARG A 101 0.03 -4.49 4.56
CA ARG A 101 -0.89 -5.53 5.05
C ARG A 101 -2.33 -5.00 5.12
N GLY A 102 -3.29 -5.80 4.69
CA GLY A 102 -4.72 -5.50 4.77
C GLY A 102 -5.31 -4.79 3.56
N ILE A 103 -4.53 -4.60 2.51
CA ILE A 103 -4.95 -3.99 1.25
C ILE A 103 -5.77 -5.01 0.45
N LYS A 104 -6.88 -4.54 -0.11
CA LYS A 104 -7.74 -5.32 -1.02
C LYS A 104 -7.87 -4.53 -2.32
N ILE A 105 -7.63 -5.18 -3.44
CA ILE A 105 -7.72 -4.59 -4.78
C ILE A 105 -8.69 -5.44 -5.59
N ASP A 106 -9.67 -4.79 -6.21
CA ASP A 106 -10.62 -5.40 -7.15
C ASP A 106 -10.41 -4.74 -8.51
N ILE A 107 -9.87 -5.50 -9.46
CA ILE A 107 -9.60 -5.04 -10.82
C ILE A 107 -10.70 -5.60 -11.71
N LYS A 108 -11.40 -4.71 -12.41
CA LYS A 108 -12.41 -5.04 -13.42
C LYS A 108 -11.84 -4.68 -14.79
N THR A 109 -11.71 -5.66 -15.66
CA THR A 109 -11.27 -5.43 -17.05
C THR A 109 -12.45 -5.14 -17.97
N HIS A 110 -12.16 -4.63 -19.16
CA HIS A 110 -13.15 -4.42 -20.21
C HIS A 110 -13.85 -5.73 -20.60
N ASP A 111 -13.09 -6.84 -20.65
CA ASP A 111 -13.60 -8.17 -20.99
C ASP A 111 -14.33 -8.86 -19.84
N ASN A 112 -14.75 -8.07 -18.84
CA ASN A 112 -15.56 -8.50 -17.70
C ASN A 112 -14.87 -9.55 -16.79
N VAL A 113 -13.56 -9.77 -16.99
CA VAL A 113 -12.71 -10.55 -16.10
C VAL A 113 -12.49 -9.75 -14.82
N ARG A 114 -12.60 -10.44 -13.68
CA ARG A 114 -12.41 -9.82 -12.36
C ARG A 114 -11.22 -10.43 -11.66
N VAL A 115 -10.30 -9.59 -11.20
CA VAL A 115 -9.12 -10.01 -10.44
C VAL A 115 -9.19 -9.42 -9.05
N TYR A 116 -9.35 -10.30 -8.07
CA TYR A 116 -9.35 -9.96 -6.65
C TYR A 116 -7.98 -10.23 -6.06
N MET A 117 -7.41 -9.24 -5.39
CA MET A 117 -6.15 -9.36 -4.66
C MET A 117 -6.32 -8.94 -3.21
N LYS A 118 -5.74 -9.71 -2.29
CA LYS A 118 -5.73 -9.40 -0.86
C LYS A 118 -4.34 -9.65 -0.29
N THR A 119 -3.80 -8.65 0.41
CA THR A 119 -2.52 -8.77 1.10
C THR A 119 -2.72 -9.30 2.53
N ILE A 120 -1.88 -10.25 2.93
CA ILE A 120 -1.96 -10.96 4.22
C ILE A 120 -0.66 -10.78 5.01
#